data_AF-A0A3L6JRM3-F1
#
_entry.id   AF-A0A3L6JRM3-F1
#
_cell.length_a   1.000
_cell.length_b   1.000
_cell.length_c   1.000
_cell.angle_alpha   90.00
_cell.angle_beta   90.00
_cell.angle_gamma   90.00
#
_symmetry.space_group_name_H-M   'P 1'
#
loop_
_entity.id
_entity.type
_entity.pdbx_description
1 polymer ?
#
loop_
_entity_poly.entity_id
_entity_poly.type
_entity_poly.pdbx_seq_one_letter_code
_entity_poly.pdbx_strand_id
1 'polypeptide(L)'
;MADIETWATDSFEAKYKALMGGMSEADQKKSAVQVLHLCQCDKCSTNTDIGEITAVYCALGRKDRGLERKGCLCSHCAITRTMSLRWDYYCIKGSAVELSDL
;
A
#
# COMPACT_ATOMS: atom_id res chain seq x y z
N MET A 1 -9.55 -19.75 6.94
CA MET A 1 -10.44 -18.62 6.62
C MET A 1 -10.23 -17.60 7.72
N ALA A 2 -9.86 -16.37 7.41
CA ALA A 2 -9.69 -15.34 8.44
C ALA A 2 -11.04 -15.10 9.12
N ASP A 3 -11.07 -15.09 10.45
CA ASP A 3 -12.27 -14.73 11.21
C ASP A 3 -12.65 -13.30 10.86
N ILE A 4 -13.82 -13.13 10.24
CA ILE A 4 -14.32 -11.83 9.76
C ILE A 4 -14.50 -10.85 10.94
N GLU A 5 -14.69 -11.37 12.16
CA GLU A 5 -14.92 -10.60 13.37
C GLU A 5 -13.69 -9.79 13.84
N THR A 6 -12.47 -10.24 13.56
CA THR A 6 -11.25 -9.53 14.02
C THR A 6 -10.69 -8.57 12.97
N TRP A 7 -11.12 -8.67 11.71
CA TRP A 7 -10.56 -7.90 10.60
C TRP A 7 -10.61 -6.39 10.82
N ALA A 8 -11.65 -5.87 11.48
CA ALA A 8 -11.75 -4.43 11.73
C ALA A 8 -10.66 -3.91 12.69
N THR A 9 -10.19 -4.75 13.61
CA THR A 9 -9.26 -4.39 14.69
C THR A 9 -7.84 -4.92 14.48
N ASP A 10 -7.65 -5.85 13.54
CA ASP A 10 -6.35 -6.45 13.28
C ASP A 10 -5.32 -5.44 12.75
N SER A 11 -4.06 -5.65 13.13
CA SER A 11 -2.94 -4.86 12.62
C SER A 11 -2.66 -5.18 11.15
N PHE A 12 -1.89 -4.31 10.50
CA PHE A 12 -1.42 -4.57 9.15
C PHE A 12 -0.69 -5.91 9.03
N GLU A 13 0.18 -6.23 9.98
CA GLU A 13 1.00 -7.44 9.98
C GLU A 13 0.15 -8.71 10.06
N ALA A 14 -0.86 -8.73 10.93
CA ALA A 14 -1.80 -9.84 11.05
C ALA A 14 -2.59 -10.04 9.74
N LYS A 15 -3.14 -8.95 9.19
CA LYS A 15 -3.86 -8.96 7.91
C LYS A 15 -2.98 -9.40 6.74
N TYR A 16 -1.76 -8.89 6.69
CA TYR A 16 -0.79 -9.20 5.66
C TYR A 16 -0.41 -10.68 5.71
N LYS A 17 -0.09 -11.21 6.89
CA LYS A 17 0.22 -12.64 7.07
C LYS A 17 -0.96 -13.53 6.71
N ALA A 18 -2.18 -13.15 7.05
CA ALA A 18 -3.40 -13.90 6.71
C ALA A 18 -3.67 -13.95 5.19
N LEU A 19 -3.41 -12.85 4.47
CA LEU A 19 -3.63 -12.76 3.03
C LEU A 19 -2.46 -13.30 2.20
N MET A 20 -1.22 -13.01 2.62
CA MET A 20 -0.01 -13.18 1.80
C MET A 20 0.94 -14.27 2.32
N GLY A 21 0.75 -14.79 3.55
CA GLY A 21 1.71 -15.67 4.22
C GLY A 21 1.96 -17.03 3.53
N GLY A 22 1.09 -17.42 2.58
CA GLY A 22 1.28 -18.62 1.75
C GLY A 22 1.55 -18.32 0.27
N MET A 23 1.70 -17.05 -0.11
CA MET A 23 1.87 -16.63 -1.51
C MET A 23 3.34 -16.42 -1.85
N SER A 24 3.72 -16.77 -3.08
CA SER A 24 5.03 -16.39 -3.63
C SER A 24 5.13 -14.87 -3.82
N GLU A 25 6.35 -14.31 -3.83
CA GLU A 25 6.56 -12.88 -4.11
C GLU A 25 5.93 -12.44 -5.45
N ALA A 26 5.96 -13.32 -6.46
CA ALA A 26 5.35 -13.05 -7.76
C ALA A 26 3.82 -12.94 -7.65
N ASP A 27 3.20 -13.77 -6.83
CA ASP A 27 1.74 -13.72 -6.63
C ASP A 27 1.31 -12.57 -5.72
N GLN A 28 2.15 -12.19 -4.74
CA GLN A 28 1.96 -10.97 -3.95
C GLN A 28 2.00 -9.72 -4.83
N LYS A 29 2.90 -9.65 -5.82
CA LYS A 29 2.91 -8.54 -6.79
C LYS A 29 1.67 -8.52 -7.69
N LYS A 30 1.14 -9.69 -8.08
CA LYS A 30 -0.10 -9.79 -8.86
C LYS A 30 -1.33 -9.34 -8.06
N SER A 31 -1.40 -9.63 -6.76
CA SER A 31 -2.53 -9.20 -5.93
C SER A 31 -2.62 -7.68 -5.78
N ALA A 32 -1.49 -6.97 -5.87
CA ALA A 32 -1.47 -5.50 -5.92
C ALA A 32 -2.26 -4.94 -7.13
N VAL A 33 -2.27 -5.65 -8.27
CA VAL A 33 -3.07 -5.25 -9.44
C VAL A 33 -4.56 -5.31 -9.16
N GLN A 34 -5.00 -6.25 -8.31
CA GLN A 34 -6.42 -6.38 -7.99
C GLN A 34 -6.95 -5.20 -7.17
N VAL A 35 -6.11 -4.53 -6.38
CA VAL A 35 -6.50 -3.35 -5.59
C VAL A 35 -6.24 -2.02 -6.30
N LEU A 36 -5.70 -2.06 -7.53
CA LEU A 36 -5.37 -0.87 -8.33
C LEU A 36 -6.58 0.05 -8.53
N HIS A 37 -7.75 -0.53 -8.79
CA HIS A 37 -9.00 0.21 -8.99
C HIS A 37 -9.51 0.94 -7.74
N LEU A 38 -9.00 0.59 -6.55
CA LEU A 38 -9.30 1.26 -5.28
C LEU A 38 -8.30 2.37 -4.96
N CYS A 39 -7.26 2.53 -5.79
CA CYS A 39 -6.19 3.46 -5.56
C CYS A 39 -6.59 4.88 -5.95
N GLN A 40 -6.12 5.86 -5.18
CA GLN A 40 -6.27 7.30 -5.45
C GLN A 40 -4.93 8.01 -5.67
N CYS A 41 -3.86 7.26 -5.93
CA CYS A 41 -2.52 7.79 -6.11
C CYS A 41 -2.37 8.62 -7.40
N ASP A 42 -3.28 8.46 -8.36
CA ASP A 42 -3.42 9.30 -9.56
C ASP A 42 -3.77 10.75 -9.22
N LYS A 43 -4.47 10.98 -8.09
CA LYS A 43 -4.88 12.30 -7.59
C LYS A 43 -3.92 12.88 -6.55
N CYS A 44 -2.86 12.17 -6.20
CA CYS A 44 -1.94 12.56 -5.14
C CYS A 44 -0.97 13.65 -5.62
N SER A 45 -0.93 14.81 -4.96
CA SER A 45 -0.06 15.94 -5.32
C SER A 45 1.44 15.62 -5.31
N THR A 46 1.88 14.62 -4.53
CA THR A 46 3.27 14.15 -4.57
C THR A 46 3.55 13.29 -5.82
N ASN A 47 2.56 12.64 -6.41
CA ASN A 47 2.74 11.67 -7.50
C ASN A 47 2.43 12.23 -8.90
N THR A 48 1.97 13.49 -8.99
CA THR A 48 1.55 14.13 -10.26
C THR A 48 2.70 14.61 -11.14
N ASP A 49 3.91 14.77 -10.61
CA ASP A 49 4.99 15.48 -11.32
C ASP A 49 5.81 14.62 -12.30
N ILE A 50 5.54 13.31 -12.42
CA ILE A 50 6.52 12.39 -13.02
C ILE A 50 6.08 11.68 -14.30
N GLY A 51 4.92 12.01 -14.88
CA GLY A 51 4.47 11.50 -16.18
C GLY A 51 4.10 10.01 -16.25
N GLU A 52 4.70 9.15 -15.41
CA GLU A 52 4.34 7.74 -15.23
C GLU A 52 3.76 7.50 -13.83
N ILE A 53 2.43 7.46 -13.76
CA ILE A 53 1.72 7.09 -12.55
C ILE A 53 1.80 5.57 -12.38
N THR A 54 2.73 5.08 -11.56
CA THR A 54 2.53 3.77 -10.93
C THR A 54 1.67 3.97 -9.71
N ALA A 55 0.76 3.03 -9.44
CA ALA A 55 -0.15 3.10 -8.32
C ALA A 55 0.09 1.91 -7.37
N VAL A 56 -0.58 1.89 -6.23
CA VAL A 56 -0.44 0.85 -5.20
C VAL A 56 0.97 0.79 -4.58
N TYR A 57 1.63 1.95 -4.41
CA TYR A 57 2.94 2.05 -3.74
C TYR A 57 2.95 1.45 -2.33
N CYS A 58 1.82 1.48 -1.63
CA CYS A 58 1.67 0.86 -0.31
C CYS A 58 1.91 -0.66 -0.33
N ALA A 59 1.75 -1.32 -1.47
CA ALA A 59 2.08 -2.74 -1.64
C ALA A 59 3.36 -2.96 -2.45
N LEU A 60 3.60 -2.14 -3.50
CA LEU A 60 4.66 -2.38 -4.48
C LEU A 60 6.02 -1.76 -4.14
N GLY A 61 6.07 -0.81 -3.20
CA GLY A 61 7.32 -0.15 -2.80
C GLY A 61 7.50 1.23 -3.40
N ARG A 62 8.61 1.90 -3.04
CA ARG A 62 8.96 3.23 -3.57
C ARG A 62 9.46 3.15 -5.01
N LYS A 63 9.39 4.27 -5.75
CA LYS A 63 10.18 4.41 -6.99
C LYS A 63 11.64 4.77 -6.64
N ASP A 64 12.57 4.40 -7.52
CA ASP A 64 13.98 4.80 -7.42
C ASP A 64 14.24 6.30 -7.70
N ARG A 65 13.22 7.07 -8.08
CA ARG A 65 13.36 8.51 -8.36
C ARG A 65 13.04 9.37 -7.13
N GLY A 66 13.87 10.38 -6.93
CA GLY A 66 13.71 11.40 -5.89
C GLY A 66 12.45 12.24 -6.09
N LEU A 67 11.38 11.81 -5.42
CA LEU A 67 10.09 12.48 -5.35
C LEU A 67 10.13 13.63 -4.32
N GLU A 68 9.61 14.79 -4.70
CA GLU A 68 9.44 15.92 -3.78
C GLU A 68 8.16 15.75 -2.95
N ARG A 69 8.25 15.99 -1.63
CA ARG A 69 7.08 15.93 -0.74
C ARG A 69 6.22 17.18 -0.90
N LYS A 70 5.09 17.05 -1.59
CA LYS A 70 4.11 18.14 -1.79
C LYS A 70 2.82 17.96 -0.99
N GLY A 71 2.45 16.72 -0.70
CA GLY A 71 1.25 16.35 0.05
C GLY A 71 0.83 14.91 -0.21
N CYS A 72 0.09 14.28 0.72
CA CYS A 72 -0.24 12.86 0.63
C CYS A 72 -1.72 12.60 0.91
N LEU A 73 -2.31 11.73 0.11
CA LEU A 73 -3.68 11.24 0.29
C LEU A 73 -3.73 9.84 0.93
N CYS A 74 -2.60 9.27 1.36
CA CYS A 74 -2.54 7.90 1.85
C CYS A 74 -3.41 7.72 3.12
N SER A 75 -3.39 8.66 4.06
CA SER A 75 -4.24 8.64 5.27
C SER A 75 -5.75 8.54 5.00
N HIS A 76 -6.22 9.01 3.83
CA HIS A 76 -7.63 8.95 3.43
C HIS A 76 -7.94 7.81 2.45
N CYS A 77 -6.94 7.03 2.05
CA CYS A 77 -7.10 5.96 1.06
C CYS A 77 -7.93 4.80 1.62
N ALA A 78 -8.82 4.24 0.81
CA ALA A 78 -9.62 3.08 1.21
C ALA A 78 -8.73 1.88 1.60
N ILE A 79 -7.63 1.67 0.86
CA ILE A 79 -6.66 0.60 1.14
C ILE A 79 -6.05 0.77 2.53
N THR A 80 -5.70 2.01 2.90
CA THR A 80 -5.12 2.33 4.21
C THR A 80 -6.03 1.89 5.35
N ARG A 81 -7.32 2.22 5.25
CA ARG A 81 -8.33 1.82 6.25
C ARG A 81 -8.55 0.31 6.25
N THR A 82 -8.68 -0.32 5.08
CA THR A 82 -8.93 -1.76 4.97
C THR A 82 -7.78 -2.60 5.54
N MET A 83 -6.54 -2.20 5.26
CA MET A 83 -5.33 -2.93 5.64
C MET A 83 -4.71 -2.45 6.96
N SER A 84 -5.37 -1.56 7.70
CA SER A 84 -4.83 -0.97 8.94
C SER A 84 -3.44 -0.35 8.74
N LEU A 85 -3.21 0.27 7.58
CA LEU A 85 -1.96 0.92 7.28
C LEU A 85 -1.81 2.18 8.12
N ARG A 86 -0.61 2.39 8.68
CA ARG A 86 -0.32 3.49 9.62
C ARG A 86 0.73 4.47 9.12
N TRP A 87 1.17 4.32 7.88
CA TRP A 87 2.19 5.17 7.27
C TRP A 87 1.61 5.97 6.10
N ASP A 88 2.37 6.97 5.69
CA ASP A 88 2.09 7.83 4.54
C ASP A 88 3.33 7.95 3.66
N TYR A 89 3.15 8.48 2.45
CA TYR A 89 4.22 8.69 1.47
C TYR A 89 4.93 7.41 1.05
N TYR A 90 4.18 6.33 0.81
CA TYR A 90 4.72 5.04 0.35
C TYR A 90 5.56 5.15 -0.92
N CYS A 91 5.21 6.09 -1.82
CA CYS A 91 5.96 6.38 -3.03
C CYS A 91 7.40 6.85 -2.77
N ILE A 92 7.67 7.40 -1.59
CA ILE A 92 8.99 7.93 -1.17
C ILE A 92 9.64 6.98 -0.16
N LYS A 93 8.87 6.53 0.84
CA LYS A 93 9.40 5.86 2.02
C LYS A 93 9.58 4.35 1.84
N GLY A 94 8.87 3.73 0.90
CA GLY A 94 8.80 2.27 0.75
C GLY A 94 7.38 1.76 0.97
N SER A 95 7.14 0.48 0.68
CA SER A 95 5.88 -0.23 0.87
C SER A 95 5.52 -0.37 2.34
N ALA A 96 4.28 -0.79 2.63
CA ALA A 96 3.87 -1.10 3.99
C ALA A 96 4.69 -2.24 4.61
N VAL A 97 5.12 -3.21 3.80
CA VAL A 97 6.00 -4.30 4.25
C VAL A 97 7.37 -3.74 4.64
N GLU A 98 8.01 -2.96 3.76
CA GLU A 98 9.32 -2.33 4.03
C GLU A 98 9.31 -1.39 5.24
N LEU A 99 8.15 -0.82 5.57
CA LEU A 99 7.98 0.09 6.72
C LEU A 99 7.53 -0.62 8.00
N SER A 100 7.15 -1.90 7.90
CA SER A 100 6.70 -2.74 9.01
C SER A 100 7.81 -3.67 9.51
N ASP A 101 7.56 -4.36 10.61
CA ASP A 101 8.48 -5.35 11.19
C ASP A 101 8.28 -6.76 10.58
N LEU A 102 7.91 -6.85 9.30
CA LEU A 102 7.64 -8.11 8.57
C LEU A 102 8.86 -8.68 7.84
#